data_AF-A0A1I5UVV8-F1
#
_entry.id   AF-A0A1I5UVV8-F1
#
_cell.length_a   1.000
_cell.length_b   1.000
_cell.length_c   1.000
_cell.angle_alpha   90.00
_cell.angle_beta   90.00
_cell.angle_gamma   90.00
#
_symmetry.space_group_name_H-M   'P 1'
#
loop_
_entity.id
_entity.type
_entity.pdbx_description
1 polymer ?
#
loop_
_entity_poly.entity_id
_entity_poly.type
_entity_poly.pdbx_seq_one_letter_code
_entity_poly.pdbx_strand_id
1 'polypeptide(L)'
;MRADVESWSIKNYKFVMEFDGGGDPNFPFVLWVYKDGNPYFDKNGVQVRKYFKEKYSRRHVNNFCSKFVNSENYRNSMINSS
;
A
#
# COMPACT_ATOMS: atom_id res chain seq x y z
N MET A 1 -12.37 8.34 -11.77
CA MET A 1 -12.57 9.11 -10.52
C MET A 1 -11.82 8.36 -9.43
N ARG A 2 -10.77 8.95 -8.84
CA ARG A 2 -10.02 8.35 -7.72
C ARG A 2 -10.67 8.86 -6.44
N ALA A 3 -11.15 7.96 -5.61
CA ALA A 3 -11.71 8.30 -4.30
C ALA A 3 -10.86 7.59 -3.25
N ASP A 4 -10.32 8.37 -2.31
CA ASP A 4 -9.69 7.83 -1.11
C ASP A 4 -10.76 7.05 -0.34
N VAL A 5 -10.51 5.75 -0.14
CA VAL A 5 -11.43 4.85 0.55
C VAL A 5 -11.15 4.86 2.04
N GLU A 6 -9.86 4.74 2.41
CA GLU A 6 -9.43 4.63 3.79
C GLU A 6 -7.94 4.97 3.91
N SER A 7 -7.47 5.38 5.10
CA SER A 7 -6.03 5.61 5.32
C SER A 7 -5.56 5.16 6.69
N TRP A 8 -4.28 4.82 6.79
CA TRP A 8 -3.61 4.39 8.01
C TRP A 8 -2.30 5.15 8.19
N SER A 9 -1.99 5.56 9.42
CA SER A 9 -0.72 6.21 9.76
C SER A 9 -0.01 5.43 10.85
N ILE A 10 1.24 5.05 10.61
CA ILE A 10 2.07 4.30 11.56
C ILE A 10 3.50 4.85 11.50
N LYS A 11 3.98 5.43 12.61
CA LYS A 11 5.25 6.16 12.67
C LYS A 11 5.28 7.23 11.58
N ASN A 12 6.32 7.24 10.76
CA ASN A 12 6.48 8.17 9.64
C ASN A 12 5.94 7.66 8.30
N TYR A 13 5.15 6.58 8.31
CA TYR A 13 4.48 6.06 7.13
C TYR A 13 3.00 6.40 7.14
N LYS A 14 2.48 6.73 5.94
CA LYS A 14 1.05 6.83 5.66
C LYS A 14 0.70 5.86 4.54
N PHE A 15 -0.42 5.17 4.70
CA PHE A 15 -0.96 4.24 3.72
C PHE A 15 -2.34 4.76 3.29
N VAL A 16 -2.58 4.84 1.99
CA VAL A 16 -3.84 5.36 1.43
C VAL A 16 -4.44 4.30 0.51
N MET A 17 -5.66 3.85 0.83
CA MET A 17 -6.41 2.96 -0.03
C MET A 17 -7.21 3.77 -1.03
N GLU A 18 -7.10 3.41 -2.29
CA GLU A 18 -7.86 3.96 -3.40
C GLU A 18 -8.60 2.84 -4.13
N PHE A 19 -9.77 3.17 -4.66
CA PHE A 19 -10.45 2.32 -5.63
C PHE A 19 -9.87 2.56 -7.03
N ASP A 20 -9.26 1.54 -7.61
CA ASP A 20 -8.73 1.52 -8.97
C ASP A 20 -9.70 0.80 -9.91
N GLY A 21 -10.78 1.50 -10.28
CA GLY A 21 -11.81 0.99 -11.18
C GLY A 21 -11.36 0.76 -12.63
N GLY A 22 -10.12 1.13 -12.99
CA GLY A 22 -9.53 0.88 -14.31
C GLY A 22 -8.55 -0.29 -14.34
N GLY A 23 -8.25 -0.89 -13.17
CA GLY A 23 -7.30 -1.98 -13.01
C GLY A 23 -7.92 -3.37 -13.16
N ASP A 24 -7.24 -4.39 -12.61
CA ASP A 24 -7.75 -5.77 -12.56
C ASP A 24 -9.04 -5.82 -11.73
N PRO A 25 -10.17 -6.30 -12.29
CA PRO A 25 -11.44 -6.37 -11.56
C PRO A 25 -11.38 -7.28 -10.32
N ASN A 26 -10.41 -8.19 -10.24
CA ASN A 26 -10.20 -9.04 -9.06
C ASN A 26 -9.49 -8.29 -7.93
N PHE A 27 -8.81 -7.19 -8.23
CA PHE A 27 -8.06 -6.38 -7.29
C PHE A 27 -8.37 -4.88 -7.45
N PRO A 28 -9.63 -4.49 -7.20
CA PRO A 28 -10.09 -3.12 -7.46
C PRO A 28 -9.57 -2.11 -6.45
N PHE A 29 -8.79 -2.53 -5.44
CA PHE A 29 -8.28 -1.68 -4.38
C PHE A 29 -6.76 -1.67 -4.38
N VAL A 30 -6.18 -0.47 -4.37
CA VAL A 30 -4.74 -0.24 -4.27
C VAL A 30 -4.43 0.51 -2.99
N LEU A 31 -3.48 -0.01 -2.24
CA LEU A 31 -2.91 0.65 -1.07
C LEU A 31 -1.56 1.28 -1.42
N TRP A 32 -1.53 2.59 -1.52
CA TRP A 32 -0.33 3.39 -1.77
C TRP A 32 0.46 3.64 -0.50
N VAL A 33 1.78 3.61 -0.60
CA VAL A 33 2.70 3.88 0.51
C VAL A 33 3.31 5.28 0.38
N TYR A 34 3.32 5.99 1.49
CA TYR A 34 3.96 7.30 1.67
C TYR A 34 4.87 7.25 2.90
N LYS A 35 5.97 7.99 2.86
CA LYS A 35 6.92 8.14 3.96
C LYS A 35 7.26 9.63 4.12
N ASP A 36 7.20 10.13 5.35
CA ASP A 36 7.49 11.54 5.66
C ASP A 36 6.67 12.51 4.79
N GLY A 37 5.40 12.16 4.52
CA GLY A 37 4.47 12.94 3.68
C GLY A 37 4.65 12.80 2.17
N ASN A 38 5.68 12.10 1.70
CA ASN A 38 6.01 11.96 0.29
C ASN A 38 5.70 10.55 -0.23
N PRO A 39 5.36 10.36 -1.52
CA PRO A 39 5.24 9.03 -2.11
C PRO A 39 6.51 8.20 -1.90
N TYR A 40 6.34 6.94 -1.51
CA TYR A 40 7.46 6.04 -1.27
C TYR A 40 7.73 5.19 -2.50
N PHE A 41 8.93 5.32 -3.08
CA PHE A 41 9.31 4.69 -4.34
C PHE A 41 10.24 3.49 -4.14
N ASP A 42 10.14 2.53 -5.05
CA ASP A 42 11.09 1.44 -5.16
C ASP A 42 12.34 1.81 -5.96
N LYS A 43 13.25 0.84 -6.13
CA LYS A 43 14.52 1.01 -6.87
C LYS A 43 14.33 1.36 -8.35
N ASN A 44 13.16 1.07 -8.93
CA ASN A 44 12.83 1.34 -10.32
C ASN A 44 12.07 2.66 -10.48
N GLY A 45 11.89 3.43 -9.39
CA GLY A 45 11.14 4.69 -9.40
C GLY A 45 9.62 4.50 -9.44
N VAL A 46 9.13 3.28 -9.18
CA VAL A 46 7.70 2.99 -9.13
C VAL A 46 7.21 3.18 -7.69
N GLN A 47 6.08 3.86 -7.50
CA GLN A 47 5.53 4.03 -6.15
C GLN A 47 5.10 2.68 -5.60
N VAL A 48 5.60 2.38 -4.40
CA VAL A 48 5.30 1.14 -3.67
C VAL A 48 3.81 1.10 -3.38
N ARG A 49 3.20 -0.01 -3.77
CA ARG A 49 1.76 -0.24 -3.64
C ARG A 49 1.45 -1.70 -3.36
N LYS A 50 0.25 -1.96 -2.85
CA LYS A 50 -0.30 -3.31 -2.71
C LYS A 50 -1.73 -3.39 -3.18
N TYR A 51 -2.02 -4.40 -3.99
CA TYR A 51 -3.35 -4.70 -4.49
C TYR A 51 -4.15 -5.54 -3.50
N PHE A 52 -5.44 -5.24 -3.37
CA PHE A 52 -6.39 -5.92 -2.50
C PHE A 52 -7.65 -6.29 -3.30
N LYS A 53 -8.21 -7.47 -2.98
CA LYS A 53 -9.48 -7.94 -3.54
C LYS A 53 -10.65 -7.14 -2.97
N GLU A 54 -11.79 -7.18 -3.65
CA GLU A 54 -13.00 -6.45 -3.23
C GLU A 54 -13.40 -6.73 -1.77
N LYS A 55 -13.27 -7.98 -1.34
CA LYS A 55 -13.61 -8.45 0.02
C LYS A 55 -12.41 -8.44 0.98
N TYR A 56 -11.55 -7.42 0.93
CA TYR A 56 -10.43 -7.32 1.88
C TYR A 56 -10.93 -7.10 3.30
N SER A 57 -10.19 -7.60 4.30
CA SER A 57 -10.46 -7.30 5.70
C SER A 57 -9.55 -6.19 6.20
N ARG A 58 -10.08 -5.27 7.01
CA ARG A 58 -9.28 -4.23 7.68
C ARG A 58 -8.13 -4.82 8.49
N ARG A 59 -8.34 -5.98 9.13
CA ARG A 59 -7.28 -6.71 9.84
C ARG A 59 -6.12 -7.08 8.92
N HIS A 60 -6.40 -7.54 7.70
CA HIS A 60 -5.35 -7.88 6.74
C HIS A 60 -4.57 -6.64 6.30
N VAL A 61 -5.24 -5.51 6.06
CA VAL A 61 -4.57 -4.24 5.75
C VAL A 61 -3.70 -3.77 6.92
N ASN A 62 -4.23 -3.77 8.14
CA ASN A 62 -3.47 -3.41 9.35
C ASN A 62 -2.24 -4.30 9.57
N ASN A 63 -2.38 -5.61 9.35
CA ASN A 63 -1.26 -6.55 9.44
C ASN A 63 -0.19 -6.23 8.40
N PHE A 64 -0.60 -5.91 7.17
CA PHE A 64 0.32 -5.48 6.12
C PHE A 64 1.05 -4.19 6.51
N CYS A 65 0.33 -3.13 6.89
CA CYS A 65 0.92 -1.85 7.27
C CYS A 65 1.90 -2.02 8.44
N SER A 66 1.50 -2.76 9.47
CA SER A 66 2.34 -3.04 10.64
C SER A 66 3.60 -3.83 10.27
N LYS A 67 3.48 -4.85 9.42
CA LYS A 67 4.64 -5.65 8.98
C LYS A 67 5.58 -4.83 8.11
N PHE A 68 5.06 -3.99 7.23
CA PHE A 68 5.84 -3.11 6.37
C PHE A 68 6.67 -2.09 7.16
N VAL A 69 6.08 -1.50 8.20
CA VAL A 69 6.79 -0.52 9.05
C VAL A 69 7.83 -1.20 9.94
N ASN A 70 7.49 -2.34 10.54
CA ASN A 70 8.32 -2.95 11.59
C ASN A 70 9.32 -4.01 11.10
N SER A 71 9.21 -4.49 9.85
CA SER A 71 10.15 -5.47 9.30
C SER A 71 10.85 -4.92 8.07
N GLU A 72 12.13 -4.56 8.24
CA GLU A 72 12.97 -4.07 7.16
C GLU A 72 13.14 -5.12 6.05
N ASN A 73 13.37 -6.39 6.40
CA ASN A 73 13.48 -7.48 5.42
C ASN A 73 12.21 -7.60 4.56
N TYR A 74 11.04 -7.53 5.19
CA TYR A 74 9.77 -7.58 4.47
C TYR A 74 9.58 -6.36 3.55
N ARG A 75 9.87 -5.16 4.06
CA ARG A 75 9.83 -3.93 3.26
C ARG A 75 10.78 -4.01 2.07
N ASN A 76 12.01 -4.46 2.28
CA ASN A 76 13.01 -4.62 1.22
C ASN A 76 12.58 -5.68 0.19
N SER A 77 11.95 -6.78 0.61
CA SER A 77 11.38 -7.74 -0.35
C SER A 77 10.31 -7.10 -1.24
N MET A 78 9.42 -6.26 -0.70
CA MET A 78 8.39 -5.57 -1.49
C MET A 78 9.00 -4.59 -2.49
N ILE A 79 10.03 -3.85 -2.06
CA ILE A 79 10.74 -2.87 -2.89
C ILE A 79 11.55 -3.56 -4.00
N ASN A 80 12.12 -4.73 -3.71
CA ASN A 80 13.03 -5.40 -4.64
C ASN A 80 12.34 -6.40 -5.58
N SER A 81 11.09 -6.78 -5.30
CA SER A 81 10.28 -7.69 -6.12
C SER A 81 9.58 -7.02 -7.30
N SER A 82 9.75 -5.70 -7.49
CA SER A 82 9.22 -4.95 -8.63
C SER A 82 10.30 -4.66 -9.67
#